data_AF-A0A7C7Y2X3-F1
#
_entry.id   AF-A0A7C7Y2X3-F1
#
_cell.length_a   1.000
_cell.length_b   1.000
_cell.length_c   1.000
_cell.angle_alpha   90.00
_cell.angle_beta   90.00
_cell.angle_gamma   90.00
#
_symmetry.space_group_name_H-M   'P 1'
#
loop_
_entity.id
_entity.type
_entity.pdbx_description
1 polymer ?
#
loop_
_entity_poly.entity_id
_entity_poly.type
_entity_poly.pdbx_seq_one_letter_code
_entity_poly.pdbx_strand_id
1 'polypeptide(L)'
;MATENLDMDYSKYDFKDSTEMYVHLSKKGLSKDTVREISKLKDEPQWMLDFRLRAYDAFMKKPMPQWGGDLNKIDFQNIFYYAKASDKTEKNWDDVPENVKNTFEKLGIPEAEKKFLAGVGAQYESEVVYHSLREDLAKQGV
;
A
#
# COMPACT_ATOMS: atom_id res chain seq x y z
N MET A 1 6.18 -33.51 -14.76
CA MET A 1 4.88 -32.83 -14.88
C MET A 1 5.10 -31.60 -15.73
N ALA A 2 4.36 -31.45 -16.83
CA ALA A 2 4.53 -30.30 -17.72
C ALA A 2 4.11 -29.03 -16.96
N THR A 3 5.06 -28.12 -16.74
CA THR A 3 4.76 -26.75 -16.38
C THR A 3 4.19 -26.09 -17.63
N GLU A 4 2.87 -26.18 -17.84
CA GLU A 4 2.19 -25.26 -18.74
C GLU A 4 2.46 -23.85 -18.19
N ASN A 5 3.31 -23.10 -18.87
CA ASN A 5 3.43 -21.67 -18.66
C ASN A 5 2.08 -21.07 -19.06
N LEU A 6 1.25 -20.78 -18.06
CA LEU A 6 0.10 -19.92 -18.23
C LEU A 6 0.65 -18.54 -18.61
N ASP A 7 0.70 -18.27 -19.91
CA ASP A 7 1.13 -16.98 -20.44
C ASP A 7 -0.02 -15.99 -20.23
N MET A 8 -0.11 -15.51 -18.99
CA MET A 8 -1.09 -14.51 -18.59
C MET A 8 -0.57 -13.15 -19.01
N ASP A 9 -1.24 -12.53 -19.98
CA ASP A 9 -0.94 -11.18 -20.41
C ASP A 9 -1.34 -10.16 -19.33
N TYR A 10 -0.37 -9.78 -18.51
CA TYR A 10 -0.50 -8.73 -17.50
C TYR A 10 -0.10 -7.34 -18.02
N SER A 11 0.23 -7.18 -19.31
CA SER A 11 0.75 -5.92 -19.88
C SER A 11 -0.19 -4.73 -19.64
N LYS A 12 -1.51 -4.98 -19.60
CA LYS A 12 -2.53 -3.98 -19.28
C LYS A 12 -2.34 -3.34 -17.89
N TYR A 13 -1.78 -4.07 -16.92
CA TYR A 13 -1.61 -3.63 -15.54
C TYR A 13 -0.15 -3.37 -15.15
N ASP A 14 0.82 -3.63 -16.04
CA ASP A 14 2.25 -3.39 -15.81
C ASP A 14 2.67 -1.93 -16.10
N PHE A 15 1.81 -0.98 -15.75
CA PHE A 15 2.18 0.43 -15.73
C PHE A 15 2.78 0.79 -14.37
N LYS A 16 3.78 1.66 -14.38
CA LYS A 16 4.47 2.12 -13.17
C LYS A 16 4.30 3.61 -13.05
N ASP A 17 3.75 4.06 -11.94
CA ASP A 17 3.67 5.48 -11.66
C ASP A 17 5.03 5.99 -11.17
N SER A 18 5.35 7.25 -11.48
CA SER A 18 6.66 7.84 -11.15
C SER A 18 6.80 8.06 -9.64
N THR A 19 7.96 7.74 -9.08
CA THR A 19 8.25 8.00 -7.66
C THR A 19 8.24 9.49 -7.29
N GLU A 20 8.33 10.38 -8.28
CA GLU A 20 8.27 11.85 -8.09
C GLU A 20 6.89 12.33 -7.60
N MET A 21 5.85 11.51 -7.76
CA MET A 21 4.50 11.86 -7.33
C MET A 21 4.28 11.72 -5.81
N TYR A 22 5.21 11.08 -5.10
CA TYR A 22 5.06 10.81 -3.67
C TYR A 22 5.52 12.00 -2.84
N VAL A 23 4.63 12.47 -1.96
CA VAL A 23 4.94 13.52 -0.98
C VAL A 23 5.95 13.01 0.05
N HIS A 24 5.86 11.73 0.38
CA HIS A 24 6.86 11.07 1.20
C HIS A 24 7.17 9.69 0.67
N LEU A 25 8.46 9.41 0.51
CA LEU A 25 8.97 8.11 0.15
C LEU A 25 10.07 7.74 1.14
N SER A 26 9.90 6.61 1.81
CA SER A 26 10.92 6.07 2.72
C SER A 26 12.24 5.82 1.99
N LYS A 27 13.32 5.66 2.76
CA LYS A 27 14.56 5.13 2.17
C LYS A 27 14.37 3.69 1.74
N LYS A 28 15.09 3.30 0.69
CA LYS A 28 15.17 1.90 0.30
C LYS A 28 15.78 1.07 1.43
N GLY A 29 15.19 -0.10 1.62
CA GLY A 29 15.76 -1.16 2.40
C GLY A 29 15.19 -1.32 3.80
N LEU A 30 15.22 -2.58 4.25
CA LEU A 30 14.66 -2.97 5.53
C LEU A 30 15.70 -2.80 6.64
N SER A 31 15.44 -1.85 7.52
CA SER A 31 16.27 -1.58 8.69
C SER A 31 15.41 -1.20 9.91
N LYS A 32 15.98 -1.25 11.11
CA LYS A 32 15.31 -0.72 12.32
C LYS A 32 14.99 0.76 12.19
N ASP A 33 15.80 1.52 11.46
CA ASP A 33 15.59 2.96 11.27
C ASP A 33 14.42 3.22 10.33
N THR A 34 14.28 2.42 9.27
CA THR A 34 13.08 2.43 8.40
C THR A 34 11.81 2.16 9.23
N VAL A 35 11.86 1.19 10.15
CA VAL A 35 10.72 0.88 11.04
C VAL A 35 10.40 2.06 11.96
N ARG A 36 11.41 2.69 12.57
CA ARG A 36 11.22 3.87 13.44
C ARG A 36 10.68 5.07 12.69
N GLU A 37 11.19 5.31 11.48
CA GLU A 37 10.75 6.39 10.60
C GLU A 37 9.27 6.25 10.27
N ILE A 38 8.84 5.06 9.81
CA ILE A 38 7.42 4.78 9.50
C ILE A 38 6.55 4.94 10.75
N SER A 39 6.99 4.39 11.89
CA SER A 39 6.22 4.48 13.14
C SER A 39 6.02 5.93 13.59
N LYS A 40 7.05 6.77 13.44
CA LYS A 40 6.97 8.21 13.71
C LYS A 40 6.05 8.93 12.72
N LEU A 41 6.10 8.58 11.43
CA LEU A 41 5.25 9.19 10.40
C LEU A 41 3.76 8.89 10.63
N LYS A 42 3.45 7.71 11.15
CA LYS A 42 2.09 7.28 11.48
C LYS A 42 1.65 7.65 12.90
N ASP A 43 2.48 8.39 13.65
CA ASP A 43 2.24 8.78 15.04
C ASP A 43 1.81 7.60 15.93
N GLU A 44 2.50 6.47 15.80
CA GLU A 44 2.13 5.26 16.51
C GLU A 44 2.50 5.32 18.00
N PRO A 45 1.68 4.73 18.88
CA PRO A 45 2.03 4.62 20.29
C PRO A 45 3.27 3.73 20.49
N GLN A 46 4.04 3.98 21.56
CA GLN A 46 5.33 3.30 21.82
C GLN A 46 5.24 1.76 21.77
N TRP A 47 4.15 1.18 22.27
CA TRP A 47 3.97 -0.27 22.28
C TRP A 47 3.92 -0.88 20.86
N MET A 48 3.40 -0.13 19.87
CA MET A 48 3.39 -0.55 18.46
C MET A 48 4.80 -0.53 17.87
N LEU A 49 5.57 0.53 18.15
CA LEU A 49 6.97 0.59 17.73
C LEU A 49 7.77 -0.58 18.30
N ASP A 50 7.63 -0.86 19.59
CA ASP A 50 8.33 -1.96 20.26
C ASP A 50 7.93 -3.32 19.67
N PHE A 51 6.64 -3.50 19.35
CA PHE A 51 6.17 -4.68 18.65
C PHE A 51 6.81 -4.84 17.27
N ARG A 52 6.83 -3.77 16.46
CA ARG A 52 7.45 -3.79 15.12
C ARG A 52 8.95 -4.06 15.18
N LEU A 53 9.67 -3.50 16.15
CA LEU A 53 11.10 -3.74 16.32
C LEU A 53 11.39 -5.20 16.71
N ARG A 54 10.56 -5.80 17.58
CA ARG A 54 10.66 -7.25 17.89
C ARG A 54 10.36 -8.11 16.66
N ALA A 55 9.38 -7.73 15.84
CA ALA A 55 9.06 -8.43 14.61
C ALA A 55 10.23 -8.35 13.59
N TYR A 56 10.87 -7.19 13.46
CA TYR A 56 12.09 -7.03 12.66
C TYR A 56 13.20 -7.97 13.14
N ASP A 57 13.46 -8.01 14.45
CA ASP A 57 14.49 -8.90 15.00
C ASP A 57 14.17 -10.38 14.77
N ALA A 58 12.89 -10.75 14.84
CA ALA A 58 12.45 -12.11 14.52
C ALA A 58 12.60 -12.43 13.03
N PHE A 59 12.28 -11.49 12.14
CA PHE A 59 12.43 -11.62 10.70
C PHE A 59 13.89 -11.84 10.31
N MET A 60 14.81 -11.00 10.80
CA MET A 60 16.24 -11.10 10.49
C MET A 60 16.89 -12.41 10.99
N LYS A 61 16.31 -13.06 12.01
CA LYS A 61 16.80 -14.33 12.54
C LYS A 61 16.23 -15.56 11.81
N LYS A 62 15.13 -15.40 11.06
CA LYS A 62 14.50 -16.51 10.37
C LYS A 62 15.17 -16.73 9.01
N PRO A 63 15.55 -17.98 8.67
CA PRO A 63 16.03 -18.27 7.33
C PRO A 63 14.90 -18.13 6.32
N MET A 64 15.26 -17.85 5.05
CA MET A 64 14.25 -17.80 4.00
C MET A 64 13.63 -19.16 3.75
N PRO A 65 12.29 -19.27 3.71
CA PRO A 65 11.64 -20.53 3.45
C PRO A 65 12.00 -21.00 2.04
N GLN A 66 12.34 -22.28 1.93
CA GLN A 66 12.75 -22.93 0.68
C GLN A 66 11.61 -23.73 0.04
N TRP A 67 10.42 -23.68 0.63
CA TRP A 67 9.22 -24.33 0.12
C TRP A 67 8.32 -23.29 -0.56
N GLY A 68 7.58 -23.70 -1.59
CA GLY A 68 6.74 -22.79 -2.38
C GLY A 68 7.47 -22.16 -3.56
N GLY A 69 7.16 -20.89 -3.86
CA GLY A 69 7.81 -20.14 -4.93
C GLY A 69 9.27 -19.79 -4.60
N ASP A 70 10.06 -19.49 -5.63
CA ASP A 70 11.47 -19.08 -5.47
C ASP A 70 11.56 -17.66 -4.90
N LEU A 71 11.99 -17.55 -3.64
CA LEU A 71 12.16 -16.28 -2.94
C LEU A 71 13.59 -15.73 -3.01
N ASN A 72 14.54 -16.45 -3.61
CA ASN A 72 15.95 -16.03 -3.65
C ASN A 72 16.17 -14.75 -4.47
N LYS A 73 15.17 -14.37 -5.28
CA LYS A 73 15.19 -13.16 -6.11
C LYS A 73 14.78 -11.90 -5.35
N ILE A 74 14.28 -12.01 -4.12
CA ILE A 74 13.80 -10.85 -3.36
C ILE A 74 14.98 -10.12 -2.74
N ASP A 75 15.24 -8.91 -3.21
CA ASP A 75 16.17 -7.98 -2.60
C ASP A 75 15.44 -7.03 -1.63
N PHE A 76 15.44 -7.39 -0.34
CA PHE A 76 14.82 -6.59 0.72
C PHE A 76 15.44 -5.21 0.89
N GLN A 77 16.65 -4.99 0.39
CA GLN A 77 17.35 -3.71 0.48
C GLN A 77 16.99 -2.76 -0.66
N ASN A 78 16.37 -3.26 -1.73
CA ASN A 78 15.95 -2.45 -2.88
C ASN A 78 14.44 -2.11 -2.87
N ILE A 79 13.75 -2.33 -1.76
CA ILE A 79 12.31 -2.07 -1.60
C ILE A 79 12.09 -0.74 -0.87
N PHE A 80 11.12 0.04 -1.35
CA PHE A 80 10.53 1.14 -0.59
C PHE A 80 9.39 0.59 0.28
N TYR A 81 9.53 0.65 1.60
CA TYR A 81 8.56 0.04 2.53
C TYR A 81 7.39 0.94 2.90
N TYR A 82 7.48 2.21 2.56
CA TYR A 82 6.45 3.21 2.82
C TYR A 82 6.49 4.31 1.77
N ALA A 83 5.31 4.61 1.21
CA ALA A 83 5.08 5.63 0.22
C ALA A 83 3.74 6.31 0.50
N LYS A 84 3.74 7.65 0.47
CA LYS A 84 2.57 8.50 0.72
C LYS A 84 2.36 9.41 -0.47
N ALA A 85 1.23 9.22 -1.16
CA ALA A 85 0.88 9.99 -2.36
C ALA A 85 0.15 11.30 -2.07
N SER A 86 -0.49 11.43 -0.90
CA SER A 86 -1.21 12.62 -0.47
C SER A 86 -1.09 12.80 1.03
N ASP A 87 -1.01 14.04 1.50
CA ASP A 87 -1.02 14.36 2.93
C ASP A 87 -2.40 14.26 3.58
N LYS A 88 -3.46 14.27 2.75
CA LYS A 88 -4.85 14.30 3.19
C LYS A 88 -5.61 13.12 2.60
N THR A 89 -6.50 12.57 3.43
CA THR A 89 -7.56 11.69 2.99
C THR A 89 -8.76 12.54 2.60
N GLU A 90 -9.20 12.42 1.35
CA GLU A 90 -10.31 13.19 0.82
C GLU A 90 -11.64 12.45 1.01
N LYS A 91 -12.70 13.21 1.27
CA LYS A 91 -14.06 12.66 1.44
C LYS A 91 -14.86 12.69 0.15
N ASN A 92 -14.50 13.58 -0.76
CA ASN A 92 -15.11 13.68 -2.08
C ASN A 92 -14.13 13.15 -3.12
N TRP A 93 -14.67 12.43 -4.10
CA TRP A 93 -13.88 11.91 -5.21
C TRP A 93 -13.21 13.03 -6.00
N ASP A 94 -13.90 14.16 -6.19
CA ASP A 94 -13.40 15.30 -6.97
C ASP A 94 -12.16 15.95 -6.34
N ASP A 95 -11.97 15.82 -5.02
CA ASP A 95 -10.83 16.38 -4.29
C ASP A 95 -9.59 15.47 -4.34
N VAL A 96 -9.73 14.21 -4.78
CA VAL A 96 -8.62 13.26 -4.90
C VAL A 96 -7.61 13.75 -5.95
N PRO A 97 -6.29 13.68 -5.67
CA PRO A 97 -5.26 14.07 -6.62
C PRO A 97 -5.38 13.39 -7.99
N GLU A 98 -5.14 14.15 -9.05
CA GLU A 98 -5.36 13.72 -10.45
C GLU A 98 -4.53 12.49 -10.85
N ASN A 99 -3.31 12.39 -10.33
CA ASN A 99 -2.46 11.23 -10.53
C ASN A 99 -3.07 9.93 -9.98
N VAL A 100 -3.72 9.99 -8.82
CA VAL A 100 -4.42 8.85 -8.21
C VAL A 100 -5.65 8.49 -9.05
N LYS A 101 -6.46 9.48 -9.46
CA LYS A 101 -7.63 9.25 -10.33
C LYS A 101 -7.24 8.55 -11.63
N ASN A 102 -6.19 9.02 -12.29
CA ASN A 102 -5.67 8.41 -13.52
C ASN A 102 -5.30 6.93 -13.33
N THR A 103 -4.72 6.57 -12.18
CA THR A 103 -4.40 5.17 -11.88
C THR A 103 -5.67 4.35 -11.67
N PHE A 104 -6.69 4.89 -11.00
CA PHE A 104 -7.97 4.21 -10.81
C PHE A 104 -8.73 4.03 -12.14
N GLU A 105 -8.64 4.99 -13.05
CA GLU A 105 -9.18 4.88 -14.40
C GLU A 105 -8.49 3.78 -15.21
N LYS A 106 -7.16 3.71 -15.19
CA LYS A 106 -6.40 2.61 -15.84
C LYS A 106 -6.77 1.24 -15.28
N LEU A 107 -7.08 1.17 -13.98
CA LEU A 107 -7.56 -0.05 -13.32
C LEU A 107 -9.03 -0.38 -13.62
N GLY A 108 -9.79 0.51 -14.27
CA GLY A 108 -11.19 0.28 -14.65
C GLY A 108 -12.18 0.46 -13.50
N ILE A 109 -11.83 1.23 -12.48
CA ILE A 109 -12.67 1.52 -11.31
C ILE A 109 -13.82 2.56 -11.53
N PRO A 110 -13.82 3.48 -12.53
CA PRO A 110 -14.67 4.69 -12.49
C PRO A 110 -16.19 4.47 -12.70
N GLU A 111 -16.65 3.32 -13.20
CA GLU A 111 -18.10 3.07 -13.39
C GLU A 111 -18.81 2.51 -12.14
N ALA A 112 -18.13 1.72 -11.33
CA ALA A 112 -18.69 1.21 -10.08
C ALA A 112 -18.88 2.34 -9.05
N GLU A 113 -18.05 3.38 -9.16
CA GLU A 113 -17.90 4.38 -8.13
C GLU A 113 -18.99 5.46 -8.11
N LYS A 114 -19.47 5.90 -9.29
CA LYS A 114 -20.59 6.83 -9.41
C LYS A 114 -21.90 6.34 -8.77
N LYS A 115 -22.07 5.03 -8.59
CA LYS A 115 -23.31 4.43 -8.05
C LYS A 115 -23.19 3.86 -6.64
N PHE A 116 -22.00 3.43 -6.19
CA PHE A 116 -21.89 2.57 -5.00
C PHE A 116 -20.84 2.98 -3.95
N LEU A 117 -20.02 4.01 -4.17
CA LEU A 117 -18.96 4.41 -3.22
C LEU A 117 -19.41 4.99 -1.88
N ALA A 118 -20.70 4.97 -1.56
CA ALA A 118 -21.19 5.53 -0.31
C ALA A 118 -20.60 4.85 0.95
N GLY A 119 -19.77 3.81 0.85
CA GLY A 119 -19.17 3.09 1.97
C GLY A 119 -17.77 2.52 1.73
N VAL A 120 -16.98 3.05 0.78
CA VAL A 120 -15.69 2.47 0.39
C VAL A 120 -14.54 3.43 0.73
N GLY A 121 -13.50 2.89 1.38
CA GLY A 121 -12.20 3.53 1.51
C GLY A 121 -11.26 3.06 0.41
N ALA A 122 -10.68 3.98 -0.35
CA ALA A 122 -9.66 3.66 -1.33
C ALA A 122 -8.28 3.86 -0.70
N GLN A 123 -7.52 2.78 -0.61
CA GLN A 123 -6.13 2.83 -0.23
C GLN A 123 -5.27 2.91 -1.49
N TYR A 124 -4.37 3.88 -1.52
CA TYR A 124 -3.36 4.01 -2.57
C TYR A 124 -2.00 4.07 -1.90
N GLU A 125 -1.12 3.15 -2.29
CA GLU A 125 0.13 2.88 -1.59
C GLU A 125 -0.08 2.57 -0.09
N SER A 126 0.62 3.28 0.79
CA SER A 126 0.61 3.02 2.24
C SER A 126 -0.50 3.74 3.00
N GLU A 127 -1.31 4.56 2.32
CA GLU A 127 -2.29 5.45 2.95
C GLU A 127 -3.66 5.44 2.27
N VAL A 128 -4.69 5.77 3.05
CA VAL A 128 -6.06 5.94 2.54
C VAL A 128 -6.19 7.32 1.91
N VAL A 129 -6.45 7.36 0.61
CA VAL A 129 -6.57 8.61 -0.18
C VAL A 129 -8.01 9.08 -0.31
N TYR A 130 -8.96 8.15 -0.22
CA TYR A 130 -10.39 8.46 -0.26
C TYR A 130 -11.13 7.64 0.78
N HIS A 131 -12.06 8.25 1.49
CA HIS A 131 -12.96 7.55 2.39
C HIS A 131 -14.34 8.17 2.41
N SER A 132 -15.35 7.38 2.03
CA SER A 132 -16.76 7.72 2.14
C SER A 132 -17.47 6.61 2.90
N LEU A 133 -18.04 6.95 4.06
CA LEU A 133 -18.76 6.01 4.93
C LEU A 133 -20.24 6.36 4.92
N ARG A 134 -21.10 5.34 4.82
CA ARG A 134 -22.54 5.57 4.85
C ARG A 134 -22.93 6.02 6.25
N GLU A 135 -23.81 7.02 6.32
CA GLU A 135 -24.26 7.56 7.61
C GLU A 135 -24.92 6.50 8.52
N ASP A 136 -25.58 5.49 7.95
CA ASP A 136 -26.22 4.41 8.73
C ASP A 136 -25.21 3.44 9.35
N LEU A 137 -24.03 3.28 8.75
CA LEU A 137 -22.92 2.50 9.30
C LEU A 137 -22.15 3.32 10.34
N ALA A 138 -21.90 4.59 10.06
CA ALA A 138 -21.25 5.51 11.01
C ALA A 138 -22.03 5.62 12.33
N LYS A 139 -23.38 5.65 12.25
CA LYS A 139 -24.26 5.67 13.43
C LYS A 139 -24.14 4.41 14.30
N GLN A 140 -23.68 3.30 13.73
CA GLN A 140 -23.47 2.04 14.46
C GLN A 140 -22.06 1.95 15.08
N GLY A 141 -21.20 2.95 14.84
CA GLY A 141 -19.83 2.97 15.35
C GLY A 141 -18.86 2.06 14.61
N VAL A 142 -19.22 1.66 13.38
CA VAL A 142 -18.34 0.98 12.41
C VAL A 142 -17.49 2.02 11.70
#